data_AF-A0A7W0N1J3-F1
#
_entry.id   AF-A0A7W0N1J3-F1
#
_cell.length_a   1.000
_cell.length_b   1.000
_cell.length_c   1.000
_cell.angle_alpha   90.00
_cell.angle_beta   90.00
_cell.angle_gamma   90.00
#
_symmetry.space_group_name_H-M   'P 1'
#
loop_
_entity.id
_entity.type
_entity.pdbx_description
1 polymer ?
#
loop_
_entity_poly.entity_id
_entity_poly.type
_entity_poly.pdbx_seq_one_letter_code
_entity_poly.pdbx_strand_id
1 'polypeptide(L)' 'MTQINPHLDTFFQDLARGEIAPKTLVSYQFDLSLFARWFEQTLGEPLSPGAVTPTDIRDYRSHLLTVEQ' A
#
# COMPACT_ATOMS: atom_id res chain seq x y z
N MET A 1 -0.39 -6.61 15.74
CA MET A 1 -1.48 -5.94 15.00
C MET A 1 -0.82 -4.80 14.24
N THR A 2 -0.48 -5.02 12.96
CA THR A 2 0.13 -4.00 12.12
C THR A 2 -0.86 -2.84 12.02
N GLN A 3 -0.45 -1.64 12.43
CA GLN A 3 -1.35 -0.50 12.43
C GLN A 3 -1.72 -0.21 10.97
N ILE A 4 -2.97 -0.49 10.60
CA ILE A 4 -3.44 -0.13 9.27
C ILE A 4 -3.45 1.40 9.23
N ASN A 5 -2.83 1.92 8.17
CA ASN A 5 -2.71 3.33 7.95
C ASN A 5 -4.11 3.94 7.78
N PRO A 6 -4.51 4.94 8.58
CA PRO A 6 -5.87 5.50 8.55
C PRO A 6 -6.27 6.05 7.17
N HIS A 7 -5.30 6.43 6.34
CA HIS A 7 -5.55 6.85 4.96
C HIS A 7 -6.00 5.69 4.06
N LEU A 8 -5.51 4.48 4.29
CA LEU A 8 -5.90 3.29 3.54
C LEU A 8 -7.32 2.84 3.92
N ASP A 9 -7.68 2.92 5.21
CA ASP A 9 -9.04 2.57 5.66
C ASP A 9 -10.11 3.43 4.99
N THR A 10 -9.88 4.75 4.93
CA THR A 10 -10.79 5.69 4.27
C THR A 10 -10.89 5.38 2.77
N PHE A 11 -9.75 5.13 2.12
CA PHE A 11 -9.69 4.77 0.70
C PHE A 11 -10.48 3.50 0.38
N PHE A 12 -10.37 2.44 1.20
CA PHE A 12 -11.11 1.19 0.97
C PHE A 12 -12.60 1.31 1.25
N GLN A 13 -13.00 2.13 2.22
CA GLN A 13 -14.41 2.46 2.42
C GLN A 13 -15.01 3.15 1.20
N ASP A 14 -14.28 4.06 0.58
CA ASP A 14 -14.73 4.75 -0.63
C ASP A 14 -14.74 3.80 -1.84
N LEU A 15 -13.72 2.96 -2.02
CA LEU A 15 -13.69 1.95 -3.08
C LEU A 15 -14.86 0.94 -2.95
N ALA A 16 -15.20 0.55 -1.73
CA ALA A 16 -16.30 -0.38 -1.48
C ALA A 16 -17.68 0.17 -1.87
N ARG A 17 -17.83 1.50 -1.94
CA ARG A 17 -19.06 2.14 -2.44
C ARG A 17 -19.15 2.14 -3.97
N GLY A 18 -18.05 1.91 -4.69
CA GLY A 18 -17.94 2.04 -6.15
C GLY A 18 -18.23 0.77 -6.96
N GLU A 19 -19.02 -0.19 -6.46
CA GLU A 19 -19.32 -1.49 -7.12
C GLU A 19 -18.08 -2.31 -7.50
N ILE A 20 -16.95 -2.12 -6.82
CA ILE A 20 -15.75 -2.94 -6.99
C ILE A 20 -16.03 -4.35 -6.44
N ALA A 21 -15.65 -5.39 -7.17
CA ALA A 21 -15.80 -6.76 -6.71
C ALA A 21 -15.08 -6.98 -5.36
N PRO A 22 -15.69 -7.67 -4.37
CA PRO A 22 -15.09 -7.87 -3.05
C PRO A 22 -13.70 -8.50 -3.07
N LYS A 23 -13.45 -9.39 -4.04
CA LYS A 23 -12.14 -10.03 -4.23
C LYS A 23 -11.06 -9.00 -4.62
N THR A 24 -11.41 -8.04 -5.47
CA THR A 24 -10.50 -6.97 -5.91
C THR A 24 -10.14 -6.04 -4.75
N LEU A 25 -11.11 -5.72 -3.88
CA LEU A 25 -10.88 -4.95 -2.65
C LEU A 25 -9.86 -5.64 -1.73
N VAL A 26 -10.03 -6.93 -1.48
CA VAL A 26 -9.10 -7.71 -0.63
C VAL A 26 -7.70 -7.74 -1.24
N SER A 27 -7.59 -7.97 -2.56
CA SER A 27 -6.29 -7.93 -3.24
C SER A 27 -5.63 -6.56 -3.12
N TYR A 28 -6.35 -5.47 -3.37
CA TYR A 28 -5.79 -4.12 -3.26
C TYR A 28 -5.38 -3.78 -1.82
N GLN A 29 -6.16 -4.22 -0.82
CA GLN A 29 -5.82 -4.06 0.58
C GLN A 29 -4.55 -4.79 0.95
N PHE A 30 -4.37 -6.01 0.47
CA PHE A 30 -3.16 -6.78 0.69
C PHE A 30 -1.95 -6.10 0.06
N ASP A 31 -2.03 -5.75 -1.23
CA ASP A 31 -0.92 -5.13 -1.98
C ASP A 31 -0.49 -3.79 -1.35
N LEU A 32 -1.46 -2.93 -0.99
CA LEU A 32 -1.17 -1.64 -0.36
C LEU A 32 -0.62 -1.79 1.06
N SER A 33 -0.98 -2.86 1.79
CA SER A 33 -0.41 -3.15 3.10
C SER A 33 1.06 -3.59 2.99
N LEU A 34 1.39 -4.39 1.98
CA LEU A 34 2.78 -4.77 1.70
C LEU A 34 3.63 -3.55 1.35
N PHE A 35 3.13 -2.69 0.47
CA PHE A 35 3.81 -1.45 0.11
C PHE A 35 4.01 -0.53 1.31
N ALA A 36 2.96 -0.30 2.12
CA ALA A 36 3.06 0.55 3.30
C ALA A 36 4.12 0.06 4.29
N ARG A 37 4.20 -1.26 4.50
CA ARG A 37 5.23 -1.87 5.35
C ARG A 37 6.63 -1.67 4.78
N TRP A 38 6.82 -1.93 3.49
CA TRP A 38 8.11 -1.72 2.83
C TRP A 38 8.54 -0.25 2.89
N PHE A 39 7.60 0.68 2.67
CA PHE A 39 7.83 2.12 2.68
C PHE A 39 8.33 2.57 4.05
N GLU A 40 7.63 2.19 5.12
CA GLU A 40 8.01 2.52 6.50
C GLU A 40 9.37 1.93 6.89
N GLN A 41 9.65 0.70 6.46
CA GLN A 41 10.95 0.06 6.72
C GLN A 41 12.11 0.71 5.97
N THR A 42 11.85 1.27 4.79
CA THR A 42 12.89 1.83 3.91
C THR A 42 13.16 3.30 4.21
N LEU A 43 12.12 4.08 4.48
CA LEU A 43 12.19 5.53 4.64
C LEU A 43 12.14 5.97 6.11
N GLY A 44 11.73 5.08 7.02
CA GLY A 44 11.65 5.35 8.46
C GLY A 44 10.46 6.22 8.86
N GLU A 45 9.53 6.49 7.95
CA GLU A 45 8.30 7.24 8.20
C GLU A 45 7.07 6.46 7.74
N PRO A 46 5.92 6.63 8.42
CA PRO A 46 4.69 5.97 8.01
C PRO A 46 4.23 6.49 6.65
N LEU A 47 3.69 5.58 5.83
CA LEU A 47 3.12 5.93 4.53
C LEU A 47 2.12 7.10 4.67
N SER A 48 2.16 8.07 3.76
CA SER A 48 1.09 9.07 3.64
C SER A 48 0.88 9.42 2.19
N PRO A 49 -0.36 9.75 1.76
CA PRO A 49 -0.65 10.02 0.34
C PRO A 49 0.22 11.12 -0.27
N GLY A 50 0.66 12.09 0.53
CA GLY A 50 1.51 13.20 0.08
C GLY A 50 3.01 12.91 0.13
N ALA A 51 3.45 11.84 0.81
CA ALA A 51 4.86 11.47 0.92
C ALA A 51 5.34 10.55 -0.20
N VAL A 52 4.43 9.88 -0.90
CA VAL A 52 4.81 8.95 -1.97
C VAL A 52 5.32 9.70 -3.20
N THR A 53 6.58 9.43 -3.56
CA THR A 53 7.22 9.97 -4.76
C THR A 53 7.32 8.92 -5.88
N PRO A 54 7.53 9.34 -7.13
CA PRO A 54 7.80 8.42 -8.23
C PRO A 54 9.06 7.54 -8.02
N THR A 55 10.02 8.01 -7.21
CA THR A 55 11.22 7.24 -6.86
C THR A 55 10.86 6.07 -5.97
N ASP A 56 10.00 6.28 -4.96
CA ASP A 56 9.59 5.21 -4.04
C ASP A 56 8.87 4.08 -4.78
N ILE A 57 8.05 4.42 -5.79
CA ILE A 57 7.38 3.42 -6.65
C ILE A 57 8.40 2.62 -7.47
N ARG A 58 9.45 3.27 -7.96
CA ARG A 58 10.52 2.59 -8.72
C ARG A 58 11.28 1.63 -7.81
N ASP A 59 11.67 2.10 -6.64
CA ASP A 59 12.48 1.34 -5.70
C ASP A 59 11.70 0.15 -5.14
N TYR A 60 10.39 0.31 -4.89
CA TYR A 60 9.53 -0.79 -4.51
C TYR A 60 9.43 -1.86 -5.59
N ARG A 61 9.28 -1.47 -6.87
CA ARG A 61 9.28 -2.43 -7.99
C ARG A 61 10.61 -3.20 -8.07
N SER A 62 11.73 -2.52 -7.87
CA SER A 62 13.04 -3.17 -7.80
C SER A 62 13.13 -4.14 -6.61
N HIS A 63 12.56 -3.78 -5.46
CA HIS A 63 12.48 -4.66 -4.29
C HIS A 63 11.66 -5.93 -4.58
N LEU A 64 10.48 -5.80 -5.18
CA LEU A 64 9.62 -6.94 -5.55
C LEU A 64 10.35 -7.94 -6.48
N LEU A 65 11.13 -7.43 -7.43
CA LEU A 65 11.93 -8.26 -8.34
C LEU A 65 13.09 -8.99 -7.66
N THR A 66 13.55 -8.49 -6.51
CA THR A 66 14.75 -9.00 -5.81
C THR A 66 14.40 -9.92 -4.64
N VAL A 67 13.29 -9.67 -3.95
CA VAL A 67 12.93 -10.34 -2.67
C VAL A 67 11.76 -11.32 -2.82
N GLU A 68 10.86 -11.14 -3.80
CA GLU A 68 9.70 -12.03 -4.03
C GLU A 68 9.90 -12.98 -5.23
N GLN A 69 11.11 -13.55 -5.38
CA GLN A 69 11.38 -14.64 -6.34
C GLN A 69 11.05 -16.01 -5.77
#